data_AF-A0A522LMW5-F1
#
_entry.id   AF-A0A522LMW5-F1
#
_cell.length_a   1.000
_cell.length_b   1.000
_cell.length_c   1.000
_cell.angle_alpha   90.00
_cell.angle_beta   90.00
_cell.angle_gamma   90.00
#
_symmetry.space_group_name_H-M   'P 1'
#
loop_
_entity.id
_entity.type
_entity.pdbx_description
1 polymer ?
#
loop_
_entity_poly.entity_id
_entity_poly.type
_entity_poly.pdbx_seq_one_letter_code
_entity_poly.pdbx_strand_id
1 'polypeptide(L)'
;MLPLQIHLTLPPWIGEVADTNKRYQSDEERVGLAIELSRQNVDRAGGGPFGAAVFNDHSGRLVAVGVNRVVPQGCSLAHAEILAMMIAQQRLGRHRLNEDGGHYVLATSSQPCCQCYGASVWAGIDELLIGARTEDVEELTEFDEGPLPSDWIGELTRRHIAVRRDILRDEARDVLTAYATSGPSY
;
A
#
# COMPACT_ATOMS: atom_id res chain seq x y z
N MET A 1 -7.68 -32.53 -3.99
CA MET A 1 -6.68 -32.40 -2.91
C MET A 1 -6.71 -30.95 -2.45
N LEU A 2 -6.79 -30.69 -1.14
CA LEU A 2 -6.83 -29.32 -0.63
C LEU A 2 -5.43 -28.68 -0.75
N PRO A 3 -5.31 -27.41 -1.18
CA PRO A 3 -4.03 -26.72 -1.15
C PRO A 3 -3.58 -26.54 0.31
N LEU A 4 -2.32 -26.90 0.60
CA LEU A 4 -1.71 -26.76 1.94
C LEU A 4 -0.87 -25.49 2.08
N GLN A 5 -0.77 -24.70 1.01
CA GLN A 5 0.03 -23.49 0.93
C GLN A 5 -0.69 -22.43 0.09
N ILE A 6 -0.50 -21.17 0.46
CA ILE A 6 -0.92 -20.00 -0.31
C ILE A 6 0.34 -19.28 -0.75
N HIS A 7 0.44 -18.98 -2.04
CA HIS A 7 1.56 -18.28 -2.64
C HIS A 7 1.04 -17.02 -3.32
N LEU A 8 1.46 -15.85 -2.84
CA LEU A 8 1.19 -14.57 -3.46
C LEU A 8 2.50 -13.98 -3.96
N THR A 9 2.54 -13.54 -5.22
CA THR A 9 3.76 -13.04 -5.84
C THR A 9 3.63 -11.61 -6.34
N LEU A 10 4.74 -10.89 -6.22
CA LEU A 10 4.93 -9.62 -6.90
C LEU A 10 5.47 -9.82 -8.32
N PRO A 11 5.13 -8.93 -9.27
CA PRO A 11 5.71 -8.96 -10.60
C PRO A 11 7.23 -8.74 -10.60
N PRO A 12 7.99 -9.35 -11.53
CA PRO A 12 9.45 -9.16 -11.61
C PRO A 12 9.89 -7.70 -11.81
N TRP A 13 9.07 -6.89 -12.50
CA TRP A 13 9.37 -5.49 -12.78
C TRP A 13 9.48 -4.62 -11.53
N ILE A 14 9.02 -5.10 -10.37
CA ILE A 14 9.18 -4.40 -9.10
C ILE A 14 10.64 -4.05 -8.84
N GLY A 15 11.59 -4.90 -9.24
CA GLY A 15 13.02 -4.63 -9.10
C GLY A 15 13.54 -3.47 -9.96
N GLU A 16 12.79 -3.06 -10.99
CA GLU A 16 13.12 -1.90 -11.84
C GLU A 16 12.72 -0.58 -11.19
N VAL A 17 11.75 -0.60 -10.26
CA VAL A 17 11.13 0.59 -9.65
C VAL A 17 11.55 0.76 -8.19
N ALA A 18 11.56 -0.34 -7.43
CA ALA A 18 11.83 -0.34 -5.99
C ALA A 18 13.33 -0.24 -5.70
N ASP A 19 13.85 0.99 -5.61
CA ASP A 19 15.24 1.21 -5.23
C ASP A 19 15.45 1.05 -3.72
N THR A 20 15.99 -0.10 -3.32
CA THR A 20 16.34 -0.37 -1.92
C THR A 20 17.61 0.33 -1.47
N ASN A 21 18.41 0.91 -2.37
CA ASN A 21 19.63 1.66 -2.08
C ASN A 21 19.39 3.16 -1.87
N LYS A 22 18.30 3.70 -2.42
CA LYS A 22 17.86 5.07 -2.12
C LYS A 22 17.49 5.24 -0.65
N ARG A 23 17.79 6.44 -0.12
CA ARG A 23 17.22 6.94 1.13
C ARG A 23 16.11 7.93 0.79
N TYR A 24 14.89 7.63 1.22
CA TYR A 24 13.69 8.42 1.02
C TYR A 24 13.53 9.35 2.23
N GLN A 25 13.76 10.64 2.01
CA GLN A 25 13.90 11.65 3.07
C GLN A 25 12.61 12.41 3.36
N SER A 26 11.66 12.44 2.42
CA SER A 26 10.40 13.15 2.58
C SER A 26 9.19 12.24 2.40
N ASP A 27 8.05 12.69 2.92
CA ASP A 27 6.79 11.97 2.76
C ASP A 27 6.38 11.89 1.29
N GLU A 28 6.65 12.95 0.51
CA GLU A 28 6.42 13.00 -0.94
C GLU A 28 7.27 11.98 -1.70
N GLU A 29 8.54 11.76 -1.31
CA GLU A 29 9.34 10.72 -1.95
C GLU A 29 8.81 9.31 -1.66
N ARG A 30 8.29 9.10 -0.43
CA ARG A 30 7.75 7.81 0.02
C ARG A 30 6.42 7.50 -0.66
N VAL A 31 5.49 8.46 -0.66
CA VAL A 31 4.19 8.32 -1.34
C VAL A 31 4.36 8.33 -2.85
N GLY A 32 5.31 9.11 -3.37
CA GLY A 32 5.67 9.12 -4.80
C GLY A 32 6.10 7.73 -5.30
N LEU A 33 6.84 6.96 -4.50
CA LEU A 33 7.14 5.56 -4.84
C LEU A 33 5.87 4.70 -4.88
N ALA A 34 4.95 4.86 -3.93
CA ALA A 34 3.69 4.11 -3.90
C ALA A 34 2.80 4.43 -5.13
N ILE A 35 2.73 5.70 -5.53
CA ILE A 35 2.03 6.16 -6.74
C ILE A 35 2.71 5.60 -8.00
N GLU A 36 4.04 5.63 -8.07
CA GLU A 36 4.78 5.07 -9.21
C GLU A 36 4.56 3.56 -9.36
N LEU A 37 4.55 2.82 -8.24
CA LEU A 37 4.21 1.40 -8.22
C LEU A 37 2.79 1.14 -8.71
N SER A 38 1.84 1.97 -8.28
CA SER A 38 0.44 1.93 -8.75
C SER A 38 0.37 2.13 -10.27
N ARG A 39 1.00 3.19 -10.77
CA ARG A 39 1.04 3.53 -12.19
C ARG A 39 1.63 2.41 -13.04
N GLN A 40 2.77 1.86 -12.63
CA GLN A 40 3.41 0.73 -13.33
C GLN A 40 2.56 -0.55 -13.28
N ASN A 41 1.80 -0.76 -12.20
CA ASN A 41 0.88 -1.88 -12.12
C ASN A 41 -0.26 -1.75 -13.13
N VAL A 42 -0.77 -0.53 -13.38
CA VAL A 42 -1.76 -0.26 -14.43
C VAL A 42 -1.14 -0.40 -15.82
N ASP A 43 -0.05 0.32 -16.09
CA ASP A 43 0.60 0.39 -17.41
C ASP A 43 1.03 -0.99 -17.94
N ARG A 44 1.35 -1.91 -17.02
CA ARG A 44 1.78 -3.27 -17.35
C ARG A 44 0.67 -4.31 -17.26
N ALA A 45 -0.60 -3.87 -17.18
CA ALA A 45 -1.77 -4.74 -17.00
C ALA A 45 -1.62 -5.72 -15.82
N GLY A 46 -1.03 -5.24 -14.74
CA GLY A 46 -0.64 -5.99 -13.55
C GLY A 46 -1.71 -6.06 -12.46
N GLY A 47 -2.82 -5.34 -12.58
CA GLY A 47 -3.94 -5.37 -11.63
C GLY A 47 -4.52 -3.99 -11.37
N GLY A 48 -5.16 -3.82 -10.21
CA GLY A 48 -5.77 -2.54 -9.81
C GLY A 48 -4.74 -1.42 -9.60
N PRO A 49 -5.19 -0.15 -9.62
CA PRO A 49 -4.36 1.06 -9.54
C PRO A 49 -3.92 1.37 -8.11
N PHE A 50 -3.28 0.40 -7.45
CA PHE A 50 -2.84 0.55 -6.06
C PHE A 50 -1.42 0.04 -5.85
N GLY A 51 -0.63 0.85 -5.15
CA GLY A 51 0.74 0.57 -4.75
C GLY A 51 0.98 1.02 -3.32
N ALA A 52 1.89 0.33 -2.63
CA ALA A 52 2.27 0.63 -1.26
C ALA A 52 3.74 0.28 -1.00
N ALA A 53 4.35 0.96 -0.03
CA ALA A 53 5.74 0.78 0.35
C ALA A 53 5.93 0.94 1.87
N VAL A 54 6.73 0.05 2.46
CA VAL A 54 7.11 0.10 3.87
C VAL A 54 8.54 0.61 3.98
N PHE A 55 8.76 1.61 4.83
CA PHE A 55 10.07 2.20 5.10
C PHE A 55 10.44 2.06 6.58
N ASN A 56 11.73 1.93 6.85
CA ASN A 56 12.27 2.19 8.18
C ASN A 56 12.54 3.69 8.29
N ASP A 57 11.85 4.37 9.20
CA ASP A 57 11.83 5.83 9.24
C ASP A 57 13.19 6.44 9.56
N HIS A 58 13.85 5.90 10.60
CA HIS A 58 15.18 6.36 11.05
C HIS A 58 16.23 6.35 9.95
N SER A 59 16.22 5.32 9.11
CA SER A 59 17.19 5.18 8.02
C SER A 59 16.73 5.79 6.71
N GLY A 60 15.43 6.04 6.55
CA GLY A 60 14.77 6.38 5.30
C GLY A 60 14.86 5.26 4.26
N ARG A 61 15.12 4.00 4.66
CA ARG A 61 15.36 2.89 3.73
C ARG A 61 14.08 2.11 3.45
N LEU A 62 13.92 1.72 2.19
CA LEU A 62 12.84 0.86 1.74
C LEU A 62 13.00 -0.57 2.30
N VAL A 63 11.97 -1.05 3.01
CA VAL A 63 11.88 -2.39 3.59
C VAL A 63 11.16 -3.32 2.62
N ALA A 64 10.00 -2.94 2.11
CA ALA A 64 9.23 -3.75 1.18
C ALA A 64 8.27 -2.88 0.37
N VAL A 65 7.74 -3.46 -0.70
CA VAL A 65 6.69 -2.84 -1.53
C VAL A 65 5.59 -3.84 -1.79
N GLY A 66 4.44 -3.34 -2.24
CA GLY A 66 3.33 -4.14 -2.72
C GLY A 66 2.56 -3.38 -3.79
N VAL A 67 1.87 -4.13 -4.63
CA VAL A 67 0.90 -3.63 -5.60
C VAL A 67 -0.35 -4.49 -5.56
N ASN A 68 -1.50 -4.00 -6.01
CA ASN A 68 -2.70 -4.83 -6.05
C ASN A 68 -2.51 -6.02 -7.01
N ARG A 69 -2.74 -7.22 -6.50
CA ARG A 69 -2.63 -8.50 -7.22
C ARG A 69 -3.89 -9.35 -7.09
N VAL A 70 -5.03 -8.75 -6.78
CA VAL A 70 -6.29 -9.46 -6.50
C VAL A 70 -6.69 -10.36 -7.66
N VAL A 71 -6.89 -9.78 -8.84
CA VAL A 71 -7.31 -10.53 -10.04
C VAL A 71 -6.22 -11.49 -10.52
N PRO A 72 -4.95 -11.08 -10.70
CA PRO A 72 -3.90 -11.98 -11.20
C PRO A 72 -3.55 -13.16 -10.30
N GLN A 73 -3.82 -13.08 -8.99
CA GLN A 73 -3.54 -14.15 -8.03
C GLN A 73 -4.79 -14.89 -7.57
N GLY A 74 -5.99 -14.48 -8.04
CA GLY A 74 -7.26 -15.07 -7.59
C GLY A 74 -7.47 -14.98 -6.08
N CYS A 75 -7.00 -13.90 -5.44
CA CYS A 75 -7.03 -13.74 -3.99
C CYS A 75 -7.47 -12.33 -3.60
N SER A 76 -8.67 -12.19 -3.04
CA SER A 76 -9.22 -10.89 -2.61
C SER A 76 -8.37 -10.19 -1.55
N LEU A 77 -7.55 -10.92 -0.79
CA LEU A 77 -6.67 -10.32 0.22
C LEU A 77 -5.40 -9.67 -0.38
N ALA A 78 -5.10 -9.88 -1.66
CA ALA A 78 -3.86 -9.46 -2.30
C ALA A 78 -3.84 -7.94 -2.66
N HIS A 79 -4.22 -7.09 -1.71
CA HIS A 79 -4.13 -5.64 -1.80
C HIS A 79 -2.67 -5.17 -1.66
N ALA A 80 -2.39 -3.95 -2.13
CA ALA A 80 -1.03 -3.42 -2.15
C ALA A 80 -0.43 -3.32 -0.73
N GLU A 81 -1.20 -2.79 0.22
CA GLU A 81 -0.80 -2.61 1.61
C GLU A 81 -0.58 -3.95 2.29
N ILE A 82 -1.46 -4.93 2.04
CA ILE A 82 -1.32 -6.28 2.57
C ILE A 82 -0.03 -6.92 2.08
N LEU A 83 0.24 -6.89 0.78
CA LEU A 83 1.47 -7.46 0.23
C LEU A 83 2.72 -6.74 0.73
N ALA A 84 2.69 -5.41 0.82
CA ALA A 84 3.81 -4.64 1.36
C ALA A 84 4.12 -5.04 2.81
N MET A 85 3.10 -5.16 3.67
CA MET A 85 3.25 -5.56 5.07
C MET A 85 3.69 -7.03 5.22
N MET A 86 3.10 -7.95 4.46
CA MET A 86 3.49 -9.37 4.46
C MET A 86 4.96 -9.53 4.07
N ILE A 87 5.41 -8.85 3.00
CA ILE A 87 6.79 -8.94 2.53
C ILE A 87 7.74 -8.28 3.53
N ALA A 88 7.36 -7.16 4.13
CA ALA A 88 8.15 -6.52 5.18
C ALA A 88 8.34 -7.46 6.39
N GLN A 89 7.27 -8.10 6.85
CA GLN A 89 7.30 -9.09 7.95
C GLN A 89 8.21 -10.28 7.62
N GLN A 90 8.09 -10.84 6.41
CA GLN A 90 8.96 -11.94 5.95
C GLN A 90 10.42 -11.51 5.86
N ARG A 91 10.71 -10.32 5.31
CA ARG A 91 12.07 -9.79 5.16
C ARG A 91 12.74 -9.51 6.51
N LEU A 92 11.97 -9.03 7.49
CA LEU A 92 12.45 -8.73 8.83
C LEU A 92 12.42 -9.93 9.78
N GLY A 93 11.81 -11.05 9.37
CA GLY A 93 11.69 -12.25 10.18
C GLY A 93 10.80 -12.10 11.41
N ARG A 94 9.77 -11.23 11.35
CA ARG A 94 8.87 -10.96 12.47
C ARG A 94 7.46 -10.59 12.04
N HIS A 95 6.49 -10.89 12.90
CA HIS A 95 5.07 -10.69 12.63
C HIS A 95 4.62 -9.23 12.84
N ARG A 96 5.30 -8.48 13.71
CA ARG A 96 5.02 -7.07 14.00
C ARG A 96 6.25 -6.23 13.67
N LEU A 97 6.09 -5.24 12.80
CA LEU A 97 7.21 -4.51 12.19
C LEU A 97 8.01 -3.72 13.21
N ASN A 98 7.39 -3.04 14.16
CA ASN A 98 8.06 -2.27 15.23
C ASN A 98 8.39 -3.09 16.50
N GLU A 99 8.40 -4.42 16.45
CA GLU A 99 8.76 -5.27 17.61
C GLU A 99 10.21 -5.03 18.09
N ASP A 100 11.11 -4.58 17.23
CA ASP A 100 12.49 -4.22 17.58
C ASP A 100 12.65 -2.81 18.17
N GLY A 101 11.55 -2.08 18.39
CA GLY A 101 11.59 -0.67 18.78
C GLY A 101 11.96 0.29 17.66
N GLY A 102 12.03 -0.20 16.41
CA GLY A 102 12.12 0.66 15.22
C GLY A 102 10.80 1.37 14.93
N HIS A 103 10.86 2.33 14.02
CA HIS A 103 9.70 3.09 13.53
C HIS A 103 9.50 2.81 12.04
N TYR A 104 8.30 2.39 11.66
CA TYR A 104 7.97 1.91 10.32
C TYR A 104 6.83 2.70 9.70
N VAL A 105 7.07 3.20 8.49
CA VAL A 105 6.12 4.02 7.75
C VAL A 105 5.55 3.19 6.60
N LEU A 106 4.22 3.12 6.52
CA LEU A 106 3.51 2.62 5.34
C LEU A 106 3.07 3.81 4.50
N ALA A 107 3.64 3.94 3.31
CA ALA A 107 3.15 4.86 2.29
C ALA A 107 2.25 4.10 1.30
N THR A 108 1.10 4.66 0.97
CA THR A 108 0.10 4.06 0.07
C THR A 108 -0.39 5.07 -0.95
N SER A 109 -0.63 4.61 -2.18
CA SER A 109 -1.14 5.45 -3.26
C SER A 109 -2.54 5.97 -2.98
N SER A 110 -3.34 5.25 -2.19
CA SER A 110 -4.69 5.63 -1.78
C SER A 110 -4.96 5.25 -0.31
N GLN A 111 -5.99 5.87 0.27
CA GLN A 111 -6.45 5.54 1.61
C GLN A 111 -6.71 4.03 1.75
N PRO A 112 -6.32 3.38 2.86
CA PRO A 112 -6.58 1.96 3.03
C PRO A 112 -8.08 1.66 3.21
N CYS A 113 -8.56 0.65 2.48
CA CYS A 113 -9.90 0.08 2.70
C CYS A 113 -10.03 -0.57 4.09
N CYS A 114 -11.23 -0.99 4.49
CA CYS A 114 -11.50 -1.58 5.80
C CYS A 114 -10.60 -2.78 6.17
N GLN A 115 -10.24 -3.61 5.17
CA GLN A 115 -9.31 -4.73 5.33
C GLN A 115 -7.90 -4.22 5.64
N CYS A 116 -7.38 -3.32 4.79
CA CYS A 116 -6.02 -2.82 4.89
C CYS A 116 -5.83 -1.98 6.16
N TYR A 117 -6.83 -1.17 6.53
CA TYR A 117 -6.92 -0.46 7.80
C TYR A 117 -6.76 -1.39 9.00
N GLY A 118 -7.54 -2.49 9.04
CA GLY A 118 -7.46 -3.47 10.12
C GLY A 118 -6.10 -4.16 10.17
N ALA A 119 -5.53 -4.48 9.00
CA ALA A 119 -4.22 -5.11 8.90
C ALA A 119 -3.09 -4.19 9.37
N SER A 120 -3.16 -2.88 9.13
CA SER A 120 -2.15 -1.90 9.58
C SER A 120 -1.94 -1.95 11.10
N VAL A 121 -3.03 -2.11 11.87
CA VAL A 121 -2.96 -2.23 13.34
C VAL A 121 -2.13 -3.45 13.77
N TRP A 122 -2.36 -4.60 13.14
CA TRP A 122 -1.68 -5.86 13.50
C TRP A 122 -0.26 -5.94 12.96
N ALA A 123 -0.01 -5.34 11.80
CA ALA A 123 1.31 -5.31 11.20
C ALA A 123 2.32 -4.51 12.02
N GLY A 124 1.88 -3.57 12.86
CA GLY A 124 2.78 -2.76 13.68
C GLY A 124 3.53 -1.70 12.87
N ILE A 125 2.83 -1.04 11.95
CA ILE A 125 3.30 0.24 11.41
C ILE A 125 3.14 1.33 12.49
N ASP A 126 3.89 2.41 12.36
CA ASP A 126 3.84 3.56 13.28
C ASP A 126 3.34 4.83 12.58
N GLU A 127 3.42 4.88 11.25
CA GLU A 127 2.91 5.99 10.46
C GLU A 127 2.31 5.50 9.14
N LEU A 128 1.20 6.11 8.75
CA LEU A 128 0.47 5.87 7.51
C LEU A 128 0.46 7.16 6.68
N LEU A 129 1.07 7.11 5.50
CA LEU A 129 1.12 8.21 4.52
C LEU A 129 0.21 7.87 3.34
N ILE A 130 -0.68 8.79 2.99
CA ILE A 130 -1.75 8.55 2.02
C ILE A 130 -1.69 9.57 0.88
N GLY A 131 -1.73 9.07 -0.36
CA GLY A 131 -1.93 9.87 -1.57
C GLY A 131 -3.39 10.26 -1.79
N ALA A 132 -4.11 9.46 -2.58
CA ALA A 132 -5.54 9.63 -2.85
C ALA A 132 -6.39 9.31 -1.62
N ARG A 133 -7.55 9.96 -1.50
CA ARG A 133 -8.56 9.65 -0.47
C ARG A 133 -9.53 8.57 -0.93
N THR A 134 -10.29 8.01 0.01
CA THR A 134 -11.42 7.13 -0.29
C THR A 134 -12.44 7.79 -1.23
N GLU A 135 -12.70 9.09 -1.08
CA GLU A 135 -13.63 9.76 -2.00
C GLU A 135 -13.09 9.80 -3.44
N ASP A 136 -11.77 9.84 -3.62
CA ASP A 136 -11.17 9.81 -4.97
C ASP A 136 -11.30 8.43 -5.59
N VAL A 137 -11.09 7.37 -4.80
CA VAL A 137 -11.21 5.99 -5.25
C VAL A 137 -12.65 5.71 -5.67
N GLU A 138 -13.62 6.03 -4.82
CA GLU A 138 -15.05 5.78 -5.08
C GLU A 138 -15.63 6.69 -6.18
N GLU A 139 -15.11 7.92 -6.34
CA GLU A 139 -15.54 8.84 -7.41
C GLU A 139 -15.01 8.39 -8.79
N LEU A 140 -13.74 8.00 -8.86
CA LEU A 140 -13.04 7.80 -10.13
C LEU A 140 -13.07 6.36 -10.61
N THR A 141 -13.42 5.41 -9.75
CA THR A 141 -13.39 3.97 -10.05
C THR A 141 -14.64 3.27 -9.52
N GLU A 142 -14.75 1.97 -9.76
CA GLU A 142 -15.83 1.13 -9.21
C GLU A 142 -15.44 0.43 -7.90
N PHE A 143 -14.29 0.78 -7.31
CA PHE A 143 -13.81 0.16 -6.07
C PHE A 143 -14.61 0.63 -4.85
N ASP A 144 -14.91 -0.30 -3.96
CA ASP A 144 -15.56 -0.07 -2.65
C ASP A 144 -14.51 -0.16 -1.54
N GLU A 145 -14.38 0.90 -0.75
CA GLU A 145 -13.41 1.00 0.35
C GLU A 145 -13.92 0.33 1.64
N GLY A 146 -15.20 -0.03 1.67
CA GLY A 146 -15.85 -0.69 2.77
C GLY A 146 -16.00 0.19 4.02
N PRO A 147 -16.64 -0.34 5.07
CA PRO A 147 -16.98 0.46 6.25
C PRO A 147 -15.77 0.64 7.16
N LEU A 148 -15.23 1.87 7.20
CA LEU A 148 -14.32 2.30 8.26
C LEU A 148 -15.10 2.83 9.49
N PRO A 149 -14.52 2.76 10.71
CA PRO A 149 -15.04 3.50 11.84
C PRO A 149 -15.16 5.00 11.52
N SER A 150 -16.16 5.68 12.10
CA SER A 150 -16.38 7.12 11.84
C SER A 150 -15.16 7.98 12.16
N ASP A 151 -14.42 7.63 13.22
CA ASP A 151 -13.15 8.25 13.62
C ASP A 151 -11.96 7.29 13.39
N TRP A 152 -11.85 6.71 12.20
CA TRP A 152 -10.78 5.75 11.90
C TRP A 152 -9.36 6.32 12.14
N ILE A 153 -9.15 7.63 11.87
CA ILE A 153 -7.86 8.30 12.15
C ILE A 153 -7.60 8.35 13.66
N GLY A 154 -8.60 8.75 14.46
CA GLY A 154 -8.46 8.78 15.90
C GLY A 154 -8.26 7.39 16.51
N GLU A 155 -8.86 6.34 15.93
CA GLU A 155 -8.61 4.96 16.32
C GLU A 155 -7.15 4.53 16.06
N LEU A 156 -6.57 4.89 14.91
CA LEU A 156 -5.15 4.66 14.63
C LEU A 156 -4.25 5.48 15.56
N THR A 157 -4.60 6.75 15.78
CA THR A 157 -3.83 7.65 16.65
C THR A 157 -3.79 7.14 18.10
N ARG A 158 -4.90 6.59 18.62
CA ARG A 158 -4.95 5.96 19.96
C ARG A 158 -4.07 4.71 20.08
N ARG A 159 -3.68 4.14 18.94
CA ARG A 159 -2.75 3.00 18.83
C ARG A 159 -1.33 3.45 18.48
N HIS A 160 -1.06 4.76 18.57
CA HIS A 160 0.22 5.38 18.24
C HIS A 160 0.60 5.25 16.76
N ILE A 161 -0.39 5.18 15.87
CA ILE A 161 -0.18 5.20 14.43
C ILE A 161 -0.53 6.61 13.91
N ALA A 162 0.49 7.38 13.52
CA ALA A 162 0.29 8.69 12.92
C ALA A 162 -0.30 8.55 11.52
N VAL A 163 -1.13 9.52 11.10
CA VAL A 163 -1.75 9.52 9.77
C VAL A 163 -1.51 10.86 9.10
N ARG A 164 -0.99 10.83 7.88
CA ARG A 164 -0.90 11.99 6.99
C ARG A 164 -1.57 11.66 5.67
N ARG A 165 -2.27 12.65 5.12
CA ARG A 165 -3.08 12.48 3.91
C ARG A 165 -2.77 13.55 2.90
N ASP A 166 -3.31 13.37 1.70
CA ASP A 166 -3.28 14.34 0.61
C ASP A 166 -1.87 14.62 0.08
N ILE A 167 -0.98 13.65 0.20
CA ILE A 167 0.41 13.76 -0.22
C ILE A 167 0.50 13.37 -1.69
N LEU A 168 0.79 14.32 -2.59
CA LEU A 168 0.75 14.08 -4.04
C LEU A 168 -0.63 13.53 -4.49
N ARG A 169 -1.71 14.10 -3.94
CA ARG A 169 -3.08 13.63 -4.18
C ARG A 169 -3.48 13.73 -5.66
N ASP A 170 -3.08 14.80 -6.34
CA ASP A 170 -3.41 15.01 -7.74
C ASP A 170 -2.74 13.93 -8.61
N GLU A 171 -1.46 13.63 -8.35
CA GLU A 171 -0.73 12.57 -9.03
C GLU A 171 -1.32 11.17 -8.75
N ALA A 172 -1.80 10.93 -7.53
CA ALA A 172 -2.51 9.70 -7.21
C ALA A 172 -3.86 9.58 -7.95
N ARG A 173 -4.62 10.69 -8.03
CA ARG A 173 -5.89 10.78 -8.78
C ARG A 173 -5.68 10.56 -10.28
N ASP A 174 -4.57 11.04 -10.84
CA ASP A 174 -4.23 10.83 -12.25
C ASP A 174 -4.12 9.33 -12.58
N VAL A 175 -3.51 8.53 -11.71
CA VAL A 175 -3.40 7.07 -11.90
C VAL A 175 -4.77 6.38 -11.82
N LEU A 176 -5.62 6.78 -10.86
CA LEU A 176 -7.00 6.26 -10.75
C LEU A 176 -7.81 6.56 -12.01
N THR A 177 -7.71 7.80 -12.50
CA THR A 177 -8.39 8.25 -13.72
C THR A 177 -7.90 7.48 -14.95
N ALA A 178 -6.58 7.31 -15.09
CA ALA A 178 -6.00 6.54 -16.18
C ALA A 178 -6.51 5.10 -16.20
N TYR A 179 -6.55 4.43 -15.04
CA TYR A 179 -7.10 3.08 -14.91
C TYR A 179 -8.58 3.02 -15.34
N ALA A 180 -9.42 3.92 -14.84
CA ALA A 180 -10.84 3.95 -15.17
C ALA A 180 -11.10 4.13 -16.68
N THR A 181 -10.27 4.92 -17.36
CA THR A 181 -10.39 5.13 -18.82
C THR A 181 -9.88 3.96 -19.66
N SER A 182 -9.07 3.06 -19.08
CA SER A 182 -8.40 1.98 -19.81
C SER A 182 -9.30 0.77 -20.15
N GLY A 183 -10.58 0.78 -19.75
CA GLY A 183 -11.56 -0.30 -19.99
C GLY A 183 -11.60 -1.34 -18.85
N PRO A 184 -12.54 -2.29 -18.88
CA PRO A 184 -12.88 -3.07 -17.70
C PRO A 184 -11.74 -4.03 -17.33
N SER A 185 -11.18 -3.83 -16.14
CA SER A 185 -10.19 -4.72 -15.52
C SER A 185 -10.67 -5.26 -14.16
N TYR A 186 -11.96 -5.07 -13.85
CA TYR A 186 -12.63 -5.62 -12.67
C TYR A 186 -13.93 -6.31 -13.08
#